data_AF-A0A0B1RUV3-F1
#
_entry.id   AF-A0A0B1RUV3-F1
#
_cell.length_a   1.000
_cell.length_b   1.000
_cell.length_c   1.000
_cell.angle_alpha   90.00
_cell.angle_beta   90.00
_cell.angle_gamma   90.00
#
_symmetry.space_group_name_H-M   'P 1'
#
loop_
_entity.id
_entity.type
_entity.pdbx_description
1 polymer ?
#
loop_
_entity_poly.entity_id
_entity_poly.type
_entity_poly.pdbx_seq_one_letter_code
_entity_poly.pdbx_strand_id
1 'polypeptide(L)'
;LLQVSIRSPEDEEPLLKENPNRFVVFPLKYHDIWGFYKKAVASFWTVEEVDLGKDMADWEKMNADERFFISRVLAFFAASDGIVNENLVDRFSQEVQIPEARFFYGFQIAMENIHSEMYSKLIETYIRDEVERNTLFNAIFEFPCIAKKADWALKWIADQQASFAERVIAFAAVEGTVVDFLHLLIISRNIEIFCRYFLFWIICFDFLA
;
A
#
# COMPACT_ATOMS: atom_id res chain seq x y z
N LEU A 1 48.23 -9.76 -5.66
CA LEU A 1 47.10 -9.60 -6.59
C LEU A 1 46.04 -8.79 -5.87
N LEU A 2 45.92 -7.50 -6.19
CA LEU A 2 44.87 -6.64 -5.66
C LEU A 2 43.54 -7.19 -6.20
N GLN A 3 42.68 -7.70 -5.32
CA GLN A 3 41.27 -7.90 -5.63
C GLN A 3 40.71 -6.50 -5.90
N VAL A 4 40.54 -6.16 -7.17
CA VAL A 4 39.64 -5.08 -7.57
C VAL A 4 38.27 -5.58 -7.16
N SER A 5 37.78 -5.12 -6.00
CA SER A 5 36.39 -5.25 -5.61
C SER A 5 35.59 -4.55 -6.69
N ILE A 6 34.98 -5.34 -7.58
CA ILE A 6 34.03 -4.83 -8.56
C ILE A 6 32.84 -4.39 -7.71
N ARG A 7 32.77 -3.08 -7.44
CA ARG A 7 31.59 -2.47 -6.79
C ARG A 7 30.39 -2.77 -7.67
N SER A 8 29.30 -3.23 -7.08
CA SER A 8 28.08 -3.39 -7.84
C SER A 8 27.59 -1.99 -8.26
N PRO A 9 26.84 -1.85 -9.37
CA PRO A 9 26.24 -0.57 -9.73
C PRO A 9 25.40 0.06 -8.61
N GLU A 10 24.89 -0.77 -7.68
CA GLU A 10 24.11 -0.34 -6.51
C GLU A 10 24.96 0.35 -5.44
N ASP A 11 26.25 0.01 -5.31
CA ASP A 11 27.18 0.65 -4.38
C ASP A 11 27.44 2.13 -4.74
N GLU A 12 27.15 2.51 -5.99
CA GLU A 12 27.27 3.89 -6.48
C GLU A 12 25.96 4.68 -6.40
N GLU A 13 24.83 4.01 -6.14
CA GLU A 13 23.50 4.64 -6.07
C GLU A 13 23.41 5.60 -4.87
N PRO A 14 23.23 6.92 -5.10
CA PRO A 14 23.23 7.90 -4.03
C PRO A 14 22.17 7.68 -2.94
N LEU A 15 21.04 7.04 -3.29
CA LEU A 15 19.97 6.71 -2.35
C LEU A 15 20.32 5.58 -1.39
N LEU A 16 21.18 4.64 -1.81
CA LEU A 16 21.55 3.44 -1.05
C LEU A 16 22.88 3.59 -0.31
N LYS A 17 23.66 4.62 -0.67
CA LYS A 17 24.96 4.86 -0.07
C LYS A 17 24.85 5.28 1.39
N GLU A 18 25.58 4.58 2.27
CA GLU A 18 25.66 4.92 3.69
C GLU A 18 26.02 6.38 3.92
N ASN A 19 25.31 7.02 4.84
CA ASN A 19 25.51 8.41 5.21
C ASN A 19 25.60 8.58 6.73
N PRO A 20 26.67 8.03 7.36
CA PRO A 20 26.80 7.96 8.82
C PRO A 20 26.91 9.33 9.50
N ASN A 21 27.06 10.42 8.74
CA ASN A 21 27.24 11.76 9.27
C ASN A 21 25.98 12.64 9.21
N ARG A 22 24.84 12.10 8.72
CA ARG A 22 23.59 12.86 8.54
C ARG A 22 22.47 12.29 9.40
N PHE A 23 22.47 12.67 10.68
CA PHE A 23 21.40 12.34 11.63
C PHE A 23 20.28 13.37 11.70
N VAL A 24 20.49 14.55 11.10
CA VAL A 24 19.54 15.66 11.08
C VAL A 24 18.97 15.84 9.68
N VAL A 25 17.69 16.20 9.59
CA VAL A 25 17.01 16.39 8.29
C VAL A 25 17.55 17.62 7.55
N PHE A 26 17.87 18.68 8.29
CA PHE A 26 18.38 19.93 7.72
C PHE A 26 19.92 19.97 7.70
N PRO A 27 20.54 20.60 6.68
CA PRO A 27 19.89 21.17 5.49
C PRO A 27 19.34 20.07 4.56
N LEU A 28 18.20 20.35 3.92
CA LEU A 28 17.59 19.44 2.94
C LEU A 28 18.52 19.30 1.73
N LYS A 29 18.62 18.09 1.19
CA LYS A 29 19.36 17.79 -0.04
C LYS A 29 18.42 17.40 -1.18
N TYR A 30 17.34 16.68 -0.86
CA TYR A 30 16.35 16.20 -1.83
C TYR A 30 15.00 16.90 -1.60
N HIS A 31 14.88 18.11 -2.15
CA HIS A 31 13.72 18.97 -1.94
C HIS A 31 12.44 18.45 -2.60
N ASP A 32 12.58 17.73 -3.71
CA ASP A 32 11.52 17.02 -4.42
C ASP A 32 10.91 15.91 -3.55
N ILE A 33 11.73 15.01 -3.02
CA ILE A 33 11.30 13.91 -2.14
C ILE A 33 10.67 14.48 -0.86
N TRP A 34 11.28 15.51 -0.28
CA TRP A 34 10.71 16.19 0.87
C TRP A 34 9.36 16.85 0.54
N GLY A 35 9.23 17.41 -0.67
CA GLY A 35 7.96 17.96 -1.16
C GLY A 35 6.86 16.91 -1.21
N PHE A 36 7.16 15.72 -1.73
CA PHE A 36 6.21 14.59 -1.71
C PHE A 36 5.85 14.14 -0.29
N TYR A 37 6.83 14.07 0.61
CA TYR A 37 6.56 13.79 2.02
C TYR A 37 5.60 14.82 2.65
N LYS A 38 5.82 16.12 2.40
CA LYS A 38 4.92 17.15 2.92
C LYS A 38 3.53 17.11 2.30
N LYS A 39 3.40 16.71 1.03
CA LYS A 39 2.10 16.46 0.39
C LYS A 39 1.39 15.27 1.05
N ALA A 40 2.07 14.15 1.23
CA ALA A 40 1.51 12.98 1.90
C ALA A 40 1.04 13.29 3.33
N VAL A 41 1.86 14.02 4.11
CA VAL A 41 1.48 14.48 5.46
C VAL A 41 0.26 15.39 5.44
N ALA A 42 0.11 16.25 4.42
CA ALA A 42 -1.06 17.11 4.29
C ALA A 42 -2.35 16.33 3.95
N SER A 43 -2.21 15.08 3.50
CA SER A 43 -3.30 14.15 3.19
C SER A 43 -3.62 13.18 4.35
N PHE A 44 -3.05 13.38 5.53
CA PHE A 44 -3.31 12.52 6.70
C PHE A 44 -4.81 12.47 7.04
N TRP A 45 -5.30 11.29 7.41
CA TRP A 45 -6.66 11.04 7.86
C TRP A 45 -6.68 9.85 8.83
N THR A 46 -7.74 9.71 9.63
CA THR A 46 -7.95 8.53 10.50
C THR A 46 -9.28 7.82 10.23
N VAL A 47 -9.37 6.55 10.61
CA VAL A 47 -10.55 5.69 10.42
C VAL A 47 -11.82 6.26 11.09
N GLU A 48 -11.66 7.06 12.14
CA GLU A 48 -12.76 7.72 12.85
C GLU A 48 -13.39 8.87 12.05
N GLU A 49 -12.65 9.47 11.11
CA GLU A 49 -13.16 10.58 10.29
C GLU A 49 -14.20 10.12 9.29
N VAL A 50 -14.31 8.79 9.06
CA VAL A 50 -15.21 8.25 8.05
C VAL A 50 -16.48 7.66 8.66
N ASP A 51 -17.60 8.33 8.37
CA ASP A 51 -18.93 7.98 8.88
C ASP A 51 -19.58 6.84 8.09
N LEU A 52 -19.60 5.65 8.69
CA LEU A 52 -20.25 4.43 8.17
C LEU A 52 -21.76 4.38 8.48
N GLY A 53 -22.32 5.36 9.20
CA GLY A 53 -23.66 5.26 9.78
C GLY A 53 -24.79 5.08 8.77
N LYS A 54 -24.59 5.51 7.51
CA LYS A 54 -25.57 5.36 6.42
C LYS A 54 -25.27 4.18 5.50
N ASP A 55 -24.06 3.66 5.51
CA ASP A 55 -23.60 2.69 4.53
C ASP A 55 -24.37 1.38 4.59
N MET A 56 -24.79 0.95 5.77
CA MET A 56 -25.62 -0.25 5.90
C MET A 56 -26.96 -0.12 5.18
N ALA A 57 -27.55 1.07 5.15
CA ALA A 57 -28.81 1.26 4.42
C ALA A 57 -28.61 1.15 2.91
N ASP A 58 -27.44 1.53 2.39
CA ASP A 58 -27.11 1.41 0.98
C ASP A 58 -26.64 0.00 0.61
N TRP A 59 -25.93 -0.69 1.52
CA TRP A 59 -25.53 -2.09 1.37
C TRP A 59 -26.73 -3.04 1.20
N GLU A 60 -27.80 -2.80 1.95
CA GLU A 60 -29.04 -3.59 1.87
C GLU A 60 -29.84 -3.31 0.58
N LYS A 61 -29.64 -2.14 -0.06
CA LYS A 61 -30.27 -1.81 -1.36
C LYS A 61 -29.56 -2.47 -2.54
N MET A 62 -28.30 -2.85 -2.38
CA MET A 62 -27.53 -3.50 -3.43
C MET A 62 -28.14 -4.84 -3.82
N ASN A 63 -27.90 -5.27 -5.06
CA ASN A 63 -28.22 -6.63 -5.47
C ASN A 63 -27.14 -7.62 -5.01
N ALA A 64 -27.40 -8.92 -5.20
CA ALA A 64 -26.47 -9.97 -4.77
C ALA A 64 -25.10 -9.89 -5.47
N ASP A 65 -25.08 -9.53 -6.75
CA ASP A 65 -23.85 -9.45 -7.54
C ASP A 65 -22.98 -8.25 -7.12
N GLU A 66 -23.61 -7.13 -6.78
CA GLU A 66 -22.94 -5.93 -6.24
C GLU A 66 -22.31 -6.20 -4.88
N ARG A 67 -23.07 -6.81 -3.95
CA ARG A 67 -22.52 -7.21 -2.65
C ARG A 67 -21.39 -8.22 -2.82
N PHE A 68 -21.58 -9.24 -3.65
CA PHE A 68 -20.54 -10.23 -3.94
C PHE A 68 -19.26 -9.57 -4.49
N PHE A 69 -19.40 -8.65 -5.43
CA PHE A 69 -18.27 -7.90 -5.99
C PHE A 69 -17.54 -7.10 -4.92
N ILE A 70 -18.26 -6.30 -4.12
CA ILE A 70 -17.65 -5.46 -3.09
C ILE A 70 -17.01 -6.29 -1.98
N SER A 71 -17.66 -7.36 -1.51
CA SER A 71 -17.07 -8.29 -0.53
C SER A 71 -15.72 -8.83 -1.02
N ARG A 72 -15.64 -9.22 -2.30
CA ARG A 72 -14.40 -9.76 -2.89
C ARG A 72 -13.32 -8.69 -3.06
N VAL A 73 -13.70 -7.46 -3.39
CA VAL A 73 -12.78 -6.31 -3.46
C VAL A 73 -12.22 -5.97 -2.07
N LEU A 74 -13.06 -5.97 -1.03
CA LEU A 74 -12.62 -5.74 0.35
C LEU A 74 -11.65 -6.83 0.82
N ALA A 75 -11.98 -8.10 0.57
CA ALA A 75 -11.08 -9.21 0.85
C ALA A 75 -9.73 -9.09 0.13
N PHE A 76 -9.74 -8.61 -1.11
CA PHE A 76 -8.53 -8.38 -1.89
C PHE A 76 -7.61 -7.33 -1.24
N PHE A 77 -8.17 -6.22 -0.77
CA PHE A 77 -7.41 -5.16 -0.13
C PHE A 77 -6.92 -5.56 1.28
N ALA A 78 -7.80 -6.07 2.13
CA ALA A 78 -7.44 -6.50 3.48
C ALA A 78 -6.30 -7.53 3.50
N ALA A 79 -6.27 -8.44 2.52
CA ALA A 79 -5.18 -9.40 2.35
C ALA A 79 -3.87 -8.78 1.83
N SER A 80 -3.97 -7.75 0.98
CA SER A 80 -2.82 -7.17 0.28
C SER A 80 -1.98 -6.25 1.16
N ASP A 81 -2.64 -5.44 1.99
CA ASP A 81 -1.97 -4.37 2.75
C ASP A 81 -0.95 -4.91 3.75
N GLY A 82 -1.22 -6.08 4.36
CA GLY A 82 -0.26 -6.75 5.25
C GLY A 82 1.05 -7.13 4.54
N ILE A 83 0.98 -7.65 3.30
CA ILE A 83 2.15 -8.08 2.53
C ILE A 83 2.96 -6.87 2.04
N VAL A 84 2.27 -5.81 1.62
CA VAL A 84 2.89 -4.55 1.17
C VAL A 84 3.67 -3.89 2.31
N ASN A 85 3.08 -3.88 3.52
CA ASN A 85 3.68 -3.27 4.70
C ASN A 85 4.99 -3.95 5.10
N GLU A 86 5.00 -5.29 5.15
CA GLU A 86 6.22 -6.08 5.42
C GLU A 86 7.36 -5.73 4.43
N ASN A 87 7.06 -5.56 3.14
CA ASN A 87 8.07 -5.16 2.16
C ASN A 87 8.64 -3.74 2.39
N LEU A 88 7.75 -2.78 2.65
CA LEU A 88 8.13 -1.38 2.89
C LEU A 88 9.02 -1.27 4.14
N VAL A 89 8.63 -1.94 5.22
CA VAL A 89 9.33 -1.94 6.51
C VAL A 89 10.66 -2.67 6.41
N ASP A 90 10.66 -3.93 5.97
CA ASP A 90 11.85 -4.79 6.09
C ASP A 90 12.90 -4.53 5.02
N ARG A 91 12.52 -3.95 3.87
CA ARG A 91 13.45 -3.74 2.76
C ARG A 91 13.66 -2.27 2.43
N PHE A 92 12.68 -1.61 1.82
CA PHE A 92 12.89 -0.26 1.27
C PHE A 92 13.33 0.75 2.33
N SER A 93 12.71 0.72 3.52
CA SER A 93 13.07 1.66 4.60
C SER A 93 14.48 1.44 5.16
N GLN A 94 14.98 0.19 5.11
CA GLN A 94 16.31 -0.18 5.61
C GLN A 94 17.41 0.11 4.58
N GLU A 95 17.13 -0.15 3.30
CA GLU A 95 18.08 0.01 2.20
C GLU A 95 18.34 1.49 1.88
N VAL A 96 17.29 2.32 1.83
CA VAL A 96 17.43 3.75 1.53
C VAL A 96 18.06 4.50 2.70
N GLN A 97 19.12 5.25 2.43
CA GLN A 97 19.95 5.91 3.46
C GLN A 97 19.65 7.41 3.64
N ILE A 98 18.86 8.00 2.75
CA ILE A 98 18.55 9.43 2.82
C ILE A 98 17.36 9.69 3.76
N PRO A 99 17.45 10.67 4.68
CA PRO A 99 16.38 10.95 5.64
C PRO A 99 15.08 11.42 4.97
N GLU A 100 15.13 12.18 3.87
CA GLU A 100 13.91 12.65 3.18
C GLU A 100 13.02 11.48 2.71
N ALA A 101 13.62 10.43 2.15
CA ALA A 101 12.86 9.24 1.73
C ALA A 101 12.46 8.36 2.93
N ARG A 102 13.31 8.22 3.95
CA ARG A 102 12.93 7.49 5.17
C ARG A 102 11.72 8.10 5.89
N PHE A 103 11.63 9.44 5.91
CA PHE A 103 10.47 10.13 6.45
C PHE A 103 9.22 9.87 5.60
N PHE A 104 9.36 9.85 4.27
CA PHE A 104 8.29 9.47 3.36
C PHE A 104 7.80 8.04 3.64
N TYR A 105 8.70 7.06 3.62
CA TYR A 105 8.36 5.65 3.86
C TYR A 105 7.76 5.43 5.26
N GLY A 106 8.31 6.07 6.30
CA GLY A 106 7.76 5.97 7.65
C GLY A 106 6.31 6.47 7.74
N PHE A 107 5.98 7.54 7.01
CA PHE A 107 4.60 8.02 6.91
C PHE A 107 3.73 7.09 6.06
N GLN A 108 4.25 6.58 4.94
CA GLN A 108 3.55 5.62 4.10
C GLN A 108 3.16 4.36 4.90
N ILE A 109 4.09 3.79 5.67
CA ILE A 109 3.83 2.64 6.56
C ILE A 109 2.70 2.94 7.55
N ALA A 110 2.70 4.14 8.14
CA ALA A 110 1.63 4.55 9.05
C ALA A 110 0.27 4.64 8.34
N MET A 111 0.23 5.17 7.12
CA MET A 111 -0.99 5.24 6.32
C MET A 111 -1.48 3.85 5.86
N GLU A 112 -0.58 2.93 5.49
CA GLU A 112 -0.99 1.56 5.13
C GLU A 112 -1.57 0.81 6.33
N ASN A 113 -1.11 1.08 7.56
CA ASN A 113 -1.77 0.55 8.76
C ASN A 113 -3.21 1.06 8.91
N ILE A 114 -3.42 2.36 8.65
CA ILE A 114 -4.75 2.99 8.68
C ILE A 114 -5.65 2.42 7.57
N HIS A 115 -5.09 2.16 6.39
CA HIS A 115 -5.80 1.49 5.29
C HIS A 115 -6.25 0.08 5.69
N SER A 116 -5.34 -0.72 6.23
CA SER A 116 -5.62 -2.09 6.70
C SER A 116 -6.71 -2.12 7.78
N GLU A 117 -6.65 -1.19 8.75
CA GLU A 117 -7.69 -1.02 9.77
C GLU A 117 -9.04 -0.67 9.12
N MET A 118 -9.05 0.29 8.20
CA MET A 118 -10.27 0.71 7.50
C MET A 118 -10.92 -0.46 6.75
N TYR A 119 -10.16 -1.22 5.94
CA TYR A 119 -10.71 -2.37 5.22
C TYR A 119 -11.27 -3.44 6.16
N SER A 120 -10.58 -3.68 7.28
CA SER A 120 -11.06 -4.62 8.30
C SER A 120 -12.38 -4.16 8.92
N LYS A 121 -12.50 -2.87 9.24
CA LYS A 121 -13.73 -2.26 9.76
C LYS A 121 -14.88 -2.29 8.74
N LEU A 122 -14.59 -2.09 7.45
CA LEU A 122 -15.58 -2.22 6.37
C LEU A 122 -16.13 -3.66 6.28
N ILE A 123 -15.23 -4.65 6.31
CA ILE A 123 -15.62 -6.07 6.31
C ILE A 123 -16.48 -6.38 7.54
N GLU A 124 -16.06 -5.94 8.73
CA GLU A 124 -16.84 -6.17 9.97
C GLU A 124 -18.21 -5.51 9.93
N THR A 125 -18.31 -4.32 9.31
CA THR A 125 -19.56 -3.57 9.22
C THR A 125 -20.55 -4.21 8.25
N TYR A 126 -20.10 -4.56 7.04
CA TYR A 126 -20.99 -5.00 5.96
C TYR A 126 -21.31 -6.50 5.99
N ILE A 127 -20.37 -7.32 6.46
CA ILE A 127 -20.45 -8.78 6.39
C ILE A 127 -20.92 -9.32 7.74
N ARG A 128 -22.24 -9.47 7.86
CA ARG A 128 -22.90 -9.96 9.08
C ARG A 128 -22.71 -11.45 9.33
N ASP A 129 -22.56 -12.25 8.26
CA ASP A 129 -22.32 -13.68 8.41
C ASP A 129 -20.88 -13.91 8.85
N GLU A 130 -20.71 -14.55 10.01
CA GLU A 130 -19.41 -14.80 10.61
C GLU A 130 -18.56 -15.76 9.75
N VAL A 131 -19.20 -16.72 9.09
CA VAL A 131 -18.50 -17.68 8.23
C VAL A 131 -17.96 -16.96 7.00
N GLU A 132 -18.79 -16.21 6.29
CA GLU A 132 -18.35 -15.39 5.15
C GLU A 132 -17.25 -14.41 5.55
N ARG A 133 -17.41 -13.71 6.69
CA ARG A 133 -16.41 -12.77 7.20
C ARG A 133 -15.06 -13.46 7.44
N ASN A 134 -15.06 -14.63 8.06
CA ASN A 134 -13.85 -15.41 8.28
C ASN A 134 -13.20 -15.85 6.96
N THR A 135 -13.99 -16.22 5.95
CA THR A 135 -13.47 -16.51 4.59
C THR A 135 -12.81 -15.29 3.97
N LEU A 136 -13.40 -14.10 4.12
CA LEU A 136 -12.85 -12.85 3.57
C LEU A 136 -11.57 -12.42 4.29
N PHE A 137 -11.45 -12.60 5.61
CA PHE A 137 -10.19 -12.34 6.31
C PHE A 137 -9.10 -13.35 5.97
N ASN A 138 -9.46 -14.59 5.61
CA ASN A 138 -8.53 -15.62 5.16
C ASN A 138 -8.40 -15.65 3.62
N ALA A 139 -8.69 -14.54 2.95
CA ALA A 139 -8.79 -14.46 1.50
C ALA A 139 -7.56 -14.97 0.73
N ILE A 140 -6.36 -14.86 1.30
CA ILE A 140 -5.12 -15.40 0.71
C ILE A 140 -5.22 -16.92 0.51
N PHE A 141 -5.83 -17.64 1.45
CA PHE A 141 -5.96 -19.09 1.41
C PHE A 141 -7.21 -19.56 0.66
N GLU A 142 -8.23 -18.71 0.61
CA GLU A 142 -9.55 -19.04 0.05
C GLU A 142 -9.68 -18.67 -1.44
N PHE A 143 -8.95 -17.65 -1.92
CA PHE A 143 -9.08 -17.15 -3.29
C PHE A 143 -7.78 -17.30 -4.10
N PRO A 144 -7.74 -18.17 -5.13
CA PRO A 144 -6.54 -18.43 -5.90
C PRO A 144 -5.93 -17.21 -6.61
N CYS A 145 -6.74 -16.20 -6.97
CA CYS A 145 -6.21 -14.96 -7.56
C CYS A 145 -5.46 -14.11 -6.54
N ILE A 146 -5.92 -14.07 -5.29
CA ILE A 146 -5.27 -13.35 -4.19
C ILE A 146 -3.99 -14.08 -3.79
N ALA A 147 -4.04 -15.41 -3.67
CA ALA A 147 -2.85 -16.24 -3.45
C ALA A 147 -1.77 -15.98 -4.50
N LYS A 148 -2.12 -15.99 -5.80
CA LYS A 148 -1.17 -15.73 -6.89
C LYS A 148 -0.55 -14.33 -6.82
N LYS A 149 -1.33 -13.31 -6.45
CA LYS A 149 -0.81 -11.94 -6.25
C LYS A 149 0.17 -11.92 -5.09
N ALA A 150 -0.21 -12.53 -3.96
CA ALA A 150 0.62 -12.65 -2.77
C ALA A 150 1.95 -13.36 -3.09
N ASP A 151 1.90 -14.51 -3.76
CA ASP A 151 3.08 -15.27 -4.18
C ASP A 151 4.00 -14.46 -5.10
N TRP A 152 3.42 -13.72 -6.06
CA TRP A 152 4.18 -12.85 -6.94
C TRP A 152 4.85 -11.72 -6.16
N ALA A 153 4.13 -11.05 -5.26
CA ALA A 153 4.69 -9.99 -4.42
C ALA A 153 5.82 -10.54 -3.55
N LEU A 154 5.56 -11.60 -2.78
CA LEU A 154 6.53 -12.26 -1.92
C LEU A 154 7.78 -12.71 -2.68
N LYS A 155 7.64 -13.16 -3.94
CA LYS A 155 8.80 -13.48 -4.78
C LYS A 155 9.71 -12.27 -4.97
N TRP A 156 9.16 -11.10 -5.35
CA TRP A 156 9.97 -9.88 -5.57
C TRP A 156 10.50 -9.29 -4.26
N ILE A 157 9.74 -9.45 -3.17
CA ILE A 157 10.17 -9.05 -1.82
C ILE A 157 11.35 -9.92 -1.39
N ALA A 158 11.27 -11.24 -1.56
CA ALA A 158 12.30 -12.16 -1.09
C ALA A 158 13.53 -12.21 -2.00
N ASP A 159 13.43 -11.80 -3.26
CA ASP A 159 14.51 -11.87 -4.23
C ASP A 159 15.72 -11.05 -3.78
N GLN A 160 16.85 -11.74 -3.55
CA GLN A 160 18.12 -11.13 -3.16
C GLN A 160 19.02 -10.83 -4.37
N GLN A 161 18.65 -11.31 -5.55
CA GLN A 161 19.40 -11.12 -6.81
C GLN A 161 18.80 -9.99 -7.66
N ALA A 162 17.50 -9.71 -7.49
CA ALA A 162 16.87 -8.55 -8.08
C ALA A 162 17.61 -7.27 -7.63
N SER A 163 17.72 -6.30 -8.52
CA SER A 163 18.28 -4.99 -8.19
C SER A 163 17.27 -4.12 -7.45
N PHE A 164 17.76 -3.08 -6.75
CA PHE A 164 16.89 -2.08 -6.13
C PHE A 164 15.90 -1.47 -7.12
N ALA A 165 16.35 -1.14 -8.33
CA ALA A 165 15.50 -0.57 -9.39
C ALA A 165 14.40 -1.55 -9.84
N GLU A 166 14.71 -2.83 -10.02
CA GLU A 166 13.72 -3.86 -10.36
C GLU A 166 12.69 -4.02 -9.25
N ARG A 167 13.12 -3.98 -7.98
CA ARG A 167 12.21 -4.02 -6.82
C ARG A 167 11.32 -2.78 -6.77
N VAL A 168 11.85 -1.58 -7.02
CA VAL A 168 11.05 -0.34 -7.08
C VAL A 168 9.98 -0.45 -8.17
N ILE A 169 10.32 -0.98 -9.35
CA ILE A 169 9.36 -1.19 -10.44
C ILE A 169 8.30 -2.23 -10.04
N ALA A 170 8.72 -3.34 -9.44
CA ALA A 170 7.80 -4.37 -8.97
C ALA A 170 6.84 -3.81 -7.90
N PHE A 171 7.35 -3.01 -6.98
CA PHE A 171 6.55 -2.30 -5.97
C PHE A 171 5.56 -1.33 -6.61
N ALA A 172 6.02 -0.49 -7.54
CA ALA A 172 5.14 0.43 -8.28
C ALA A 172 4.07 -0.31 -9.11
N ALA A 173 4.35 -1.53 -9.57
CA ALA A 173 3.36 -2.35 -10.26
C ALA A 173 2.27 -2.90 -9.31
N VAL A 174 2.63 -3.27 -8.07
CA VAL A 174 1.65 -3.66 -7.03
C VAL A 174 0.78 -2.48 -6.66
N GLU A 175 1.40 -1.33 -6.38
CA GLU A 175 0.72 -0.14 -5.88
C GLU A 175 -0.08 0.59 -6.96
N GLY A 176 0.50 0.86 -8.12
CA GLY A 176 -0.20 1.60 -9.18
C GLY A 176 -1.12 0.69 -9.99
N THR A 177 -0.57 -0.26 -10.74
CA THR A 177 -1.35 -0.94 -11.79
C THR A 177 -2.50 -1.79 -11.24
N VAL A 178 -2.25 -2.53 -10.16
CA VAL A 178 -3.23 -3.47 -9.62
C VAL A 178 -4.31 -2.76 -8.81
N VAL A 179 -3.92 -1.71 -8.08
CA VAL A 179 -4.86 -1.01 -7.22
C VAL A 179 -5.68 0.01 -8.02
N ASP A 180 -5.06 0.79 -8.92
CA ASP A 180 -5.75 1.81 -9.73
C ASP A 180 -6.86 1.21 -10.58
N PHE A 181 -6.63 0.03 -11.17
CA PHE A 181 -7.64 -0.64 -11.98
C PHE A 181 -8.87 -1.03 -11.16
N LEU A 182 -8.67 -1.48 -9.91
CA LEU A 182 -9.77 -1.84 -9.02
C LEU A 182 -10.54 -0.59 -8.58
N HIS A 183 -9.82 0.50 -8.29
CA HIS A 183 -10.38 1.82 -7.96
C HIS A 183 -11.27 2.35 -9.09
N LEU A 184 -10.80 2.29 -10.35
CA LEU A 184 -11.58 2.73 -11.51
C LEU A 184 -12.86 1.90 -11.67
N LEU A 185 -12.82 0.60 -11.41
CA LEU A 185 -14.01 -0.26 -11.45
C LEU A 185 -15.05 0.14 -10.42
N ILE A 186 -14.63 0.43 -9.19
CA ILE A 186 -15.51 0.92 -8.12
C ILE A 186 -16.17 2.25 -8.52
N ILE A 187 -15.37 3.22 -8.95
CA ILE A 187 -15.85 4.56 -9.32
C ILE A 187 -16.83 4.46 -10.50
N SER A 188 -16.52 3.64 -11.50
CA SER A 188 -17.37 3.46 -12.69
C SER A 188 -18.75 2.86 -12.38
N ARG A 189 -18.88 2.13 -11.26
CA ARG A 189 -20.15 1.54 -10.80
C ARG A 189 -20.96 2.48 -9.91
N ASN A 190 -20.45 3.69 -9.64
CA ASN A 190 -21.09 4.73 -8.83
C ASN A 190 -21.55 4.21 -7.46
N ILE A 191 -20.73 3.34 -6.84
CA ILE A 191 -21.01 2.76 -5.54
C ILE A 191 -20.64 3.81 -4.48
N GLU A 192 -21.63 4.61 -4.06
CA GLU A 192 -21.44 5.75 -3.15
C GLU A 192 -20.75 5.37 -1.84
N ILE A 193 -21.02 4.16 -1.34
CA ILE A 193 -20.41 3.58 -0.14
C ILE A 193 -18.88 3.62 -0.23
N PHE A 194 -18.31 3.27 -1.38
CA PHE A 194 -16.86 3.24 -1.55
C PHE A 194 -16.29 4.61 -1.95
N CYS A 195 -17.01 5.42 -2.73
CA CYS A 195 -16.46 6.66 -3.28
C CYS A 195 -15.98 7.67 -2.21
N ARG A 196 -16.55 7.63 -0.99
CA ARG A 196 -16.14 8.50 0.12
C ARG A 196 -14.81 8.09 0.76
N TYR A 197 -14.55 6.80 0.90
CA TYR A 197 -13.31 6.23 1.45
C TYR A 197 -12.17 6.29 0.43
N PHE A 198 -12.53 6.05 -0.84
CA PHE A 198 -11.58 5.91 -1.94
C PHE A 198 -10.96 7.23 -2.35
N LEU A 199 -11.63 8.35 -2.06
CA LEU A 199 -11.04 9.67 -2.22
C LEU A 199 -9.81 9.84 -1.33
N PHE A 200 -9.80 9.27 -0.12
CA PHE A 200 -8.66 9.41 0.81
C PHE A 200 -7.46 8.55 0.40
N TRP A 201 -7.69 7.33 -0.09
CA TRP A 201 -6.61 6.49 -0.63
C TRP A 201 -5.96 7.14 -1.86
N ILE A 202 -6.78 7.60 -2.80
CA ILE A 202 -6.35 8.35 -3.99
C ILE A 202 -5.63 9.66 -3.60
N ILE A 203 -6.14 10.44 -2.63
CA ILE A 203 -5.49 11.68 -2.17
C ILE A 203 -4.14 11.42 -1.47
N CYS A 204 -3.91 10.21 -0.94
CA CYS A 204 -2.60 9.82 -0.41
C CYS A 204 -1.64 9.29 -1.50
N PHE A 205 -2.16 8.65 -2.55
CA PHE A 205 -1.36 7.95 -3.58
C PHE A 205 -1.19 8.68 -4.92
N ASP A 206 -2.17 9.50 -5.36
CA ASP A 206 -2.10 10.32 -6.59
C ASP A 206 -0.95 11.35 -6.57
N PHE A 207 -0.31 11.54 -5.42
CA PHE A 207 0.89 12.36 -5.32
C PHE A 207 2.20 11.59 -5.54
N LEU A 208 2.18 10.29 -5.86
CA LEU A 208 3.39 9.52 -6.21
C LEU A 208 3.68 9.44 -7.72
N ALA A 209 2.77 9.91 -8.58
CA ALA A 209 2.92 9.96 -10.04
C ALA A 209 3.23 11.37 -10.58
#